data_AF-A0A523VS80-F1
#
_entry.id   AF-A0A523VS80-F1
#
_cell.length_a   1.000
_cell.length_b   1.000
_cell.length_c   1.000
_cell.angle_alpha   90.00
_cell.angle_beta   90.00
_cell.angle_gamma   90.00
#
_symmetry.space_group_name_H-M   'P 1'
#
loop_
_entity.id
_entity.type
_entity.pdbx_description
1 polymer ?
#
loop_
_entity_poly.entity_id
_entity_poly.type
_entity_poly.pdbx_seq_one_letter_code
_entity_poly.pdbx_strand_id
1 'polypeptide(L)'
;MKLIYPYKSKDGNLTRISSLKVYLRNKSITIYDTVEQFEKELGSKIKETIKEVKKLVLLREIINLHNINGIKSMNQIRTMVKQIKSGKDILSPRGLPNIKLVKTKQSEWILFDGHHSLLSYMIAGRTYLHEVPHFVIENESGYVNDKEILIFFGIHSKILNDSDWRKYVINWQAPKEGQLCKREQKNMGELFNSISVFYNRIFYFQ
;
A
#
# COMPACT_ATOMS: atom_id res chain seq x y z
N MET A 1 -9.88 -7.26 8.11
CA MET A 1 -9.24 -6.73 6.88
C MET A 1 -10.31 -6.34 5.86
N LYS A 2 -10.08 -5.28 5.07
CA LYS A 2 -10.97 -4.80 4.02
C LYS A 2 -10.26 -4.83 2.66
N LEU A 3 -10.89 -5.44 1.68
CA LEU A 3 -10.52 -5.36 0.26
C LEU A 3 -11.32 -4.24 -0.39
N ILE A 4 -10.69 -3.36 -1.15
CA ILE A 4 -11.32 -2.18 -1.76
C ILE A 4 -11.10 -2.22 -3.27
N TYR A 5 -12.19 -2.20 -4.03
CA TYR A 5 -12.17 -2.00 -5.49
C TYR A 5 -12.89 -0.71 -5.87
N PRO A 6 -12.21 0.21 -6.57
CA PRO A 6 -12.83 1.42 -7.08
C PRO A 6 -13.63 1.12 -8.33
N TYR A 7 -14.75 1.81 -8.50
CA TYR A 7 -15.46 1.85 -9.77
C TYR A 7 -16.19 3.18 -9.93
N LYS A 8 -16.32 3.61 -11.18
CA LYS A 8 -17.06 4.83 -11.50
C LYS A 8 -18.55 4.54 -11.41
N SER A 9 -19.29 5.42 -10.76
CA SER A 9 -20.75 5.41 -10.84
C SER A 9 -21.21 5.67 -12.28
N LYS A 10 -22.45 5.26 -12.61
CA LYS A 10 -23.01 5.38 -13.98
C LYS A 10 -23.03 6.83 -14.51
N ASP A 11 -23.10 7.79 -13.61
CA ASP A 11 -23.11 9.23 -13.80
C ASP A 11 -21.70 9.85 -13.85
N GLY A 12 -20.63 9.07 -13.66
CA GLY A 12 -19.23 9.49 -13.85
C GLY A 12 -18.66 10.45 -12.80
N ASN A 13 -19.53 11.08 -12.01
CA ASN A 13 -19.16 12.14 -11.06
C ASN A 13 -18.74 11.63 -9.67
N LEU A 14 -19.13 10.40 -9.30
CA LEU A 14 -18.90 9.86 -7.97
C LEU A 14 -18.00 8.63 -8.04
N THR A 15 -16.93 8.64 -7.24
CA THR A 15 -16.19 7.41 -6.98
C THR A 15 -16.94 6.57 -5.95
N ARG A 16 -17.29 5.35 -6.36
CA ARG A 16 -17.78 4.32 -5.46
C ARG A 16 -16.69 3.29 -5.20
N ILE A 17 -16.73 2.72 -4.02
CA ILE A 17 -15.88 1.60 -3.66
C ILE A 17 -16.74 0.41 -3.28
N SER A 18 -16.41 -0.76 -3.81
CA SER A 18 -16.84 -2.04 -3.25
C SER A 18 -15.85 -2.42 -2.17
N SER A 19 -16.35 -2.79 -0.99
CA SER A 19 -15.52 -3.30 0.08
C SER A 19 -15.94 -4.68 0.56
N LEU A 20 -15.00 -5.62 0.64
CA LEU A 20 -15.20 -6.93 1.27
C LEU A 20 -14.48 -6.95 2.62
N LYS A 21 -15.18 -7.30 3.71
CA LYS A 21 -14.59 -7.41 5.04
C LYS A 21 -14.51 -8.87 5.49
N VAL A 22 -13.32 -9.30 5.91
CA VAL A 22 -13.08 -10.61 6.51
C VAL A 22 -12.60 -10.43 7.96
N TYR A 23 -13.18 -11.22 8.86
CA TYR A 23 -12.86 -11.27 10.29
C TYR A 23 -12.02 -12.51 10.56
N LEU A 24 -10.74 -12.29 10.88
CA LEU A 24 -9.80 -13.38 11.17
C LEU A 24 -9.94 -13.76 12.64
N ARG A 25 -10.15 -15.06 12.91
CA ARG A 25 -10.42 -15.58 14.26
C ARG A 25 -9.17 -15.95 15.07
N ASN A 26 -8.03 -16.12 14.40
CA ASN A 26 -6.78 -16.55 15.03
C ASN A 26 -5.81 -15.37 15.17
N LYS A 27 -5.04 -15.35 16.26
CA LYS A 27 -3.94 -14.40 16.43
C LYS A 27 -2.83 -14.75 15.45
N SER A 28 -2.72 -13.98 14.37
CA SER A 28 -1.54 -13.99 13.49
C SER A 28 -0.32 -13.46 14.26
N ILE A 29 0.84 -14.06 14.06
CA ILE A 29 2.10 -13.62 14.71
C ILE A 29 2.63 -12.39 13.99
N THR A 30 2.46 -12.33 12.67
CA THR A 30 2.82 -11.19 11.83
C THR A 30 1.65 -10.73 10.96
N ILE A 31 1.76 -9.49 10.47
CA ILE A 31 0.81 -8.92 9.51
C ILE A 31 0.84 -9.64 8.15
N TYR A 32 1.96 -10.29 7.81
CA TYR A 32 2.05 -11.10 6.59
C TYR A 32 1.26 -12.39 6.74
N ASP A 33 1.28 -13.01 7.92
CA ASP A 33 0.43 -14.16 8.21
C ASP A 33 -1.06 -13.77 8.17
N THR A 34 -1.40 -12.56 8.62
CA THR A 34 -2.76 -11.98 8.51
C THR A 34 -3.20 -11.83 7.05
N VAL A 35 -2.32 -11.32 6.19
CA VAL A 35 -2.56 -11.21 4.75
C VAL A 35 -2.73 -12.59 4.14
N GLU A 36 -1.82 -13.53 4.41
CA GLU A 36 -1.88 -14.89 3.86
C GLU A 36 -3.15 -15.62 4.28
N GLN A 37 -3.53 -15.50 5.56
CA GLN A 37 -4.78 -16.07 6.08
C GLN A 37 -5.99 -15.44 5.37
N PHE A 38 -6.00 -14.13 5.18
CA PHE A 38 -7.04 -13.45 4.42
C PHE A 38 -7.16 -13.97 2.98
N GLU A 39 -6.05 -14.15 2.28
CA GLU A 39 -6.07 -14.68 0.91
C GLU A 39 -6.66 -16.08 0.84
N LYS A 40 -6.41 -16.92 1.86
CA LYS A 40 -6.99 -18.27 1.98
C LYS A 40 -8.48 -18.22 2.32
N GLU A 41 -8.89 -17.31 3.21
CA GLU A 41 -10.27 -17.20 3.71
C GLU A 41 -11.23 -16.45 2.79
N LEU A 42 -10.74 -15.82 1.71
CA LEU A 42 -11.56 -15.06 0.75
C LEU A 42 -12.74 -15.89 0.20
N GLY A 43 -12.64 -17.22 0.20
CA GLY A 43 -13.74 -18.13 -0.16
C GLY A 43 -14.88 -18.25 0.87
N SER A 44 -14.83 -17.56 2.01
CA SER A 44 -15.79 -17.69 3.13
C SER A 44 -16.39 -16.36 3.58
N LYS A 45 -17.69 -16.38 3.95
CA LYS A 45 -18.55 -15.27 4.43
C LYS A 45 -18.04 -13.85 4.11
N ILE A 46 -18.08 -13.49 2.82
CA ILE A 46 -17.88 -12.14 2.34
C ILE A 46 -19.15 -11.32 2.57
N LYS A 47 -19.01 -10.13 3.18
CA LYS A 47 -20.02 -9.07 3.08
C LYS A 47 -19.49 -7.98 2.17
N GLU A 48 -20.06 -7.90 0.96
CA GLU A 48 -19.81 -6.79 0.05
C GLU A 48 -20.64 -5.57 0.49
N THR A 49 -20.01 -4.41 0.52
CA THR A 49 -20.73 -3.14 0.68
C THR A 49 -20.24 -2.12 -0.32
N ILE A 50 -21.18 -1.46 -0.98
CA ILE A 50 -20.93 -0.34 -1.89
C ILE A 50 -21.06 0.96 -1.10
N LYS A 51 -20.06 1.83 -1.20
CA LYS A 51 -20.08 3.14 -0.53
C LYS A 51 -19.56 4.24 -1.43
N GLU A 52 -20.12 5.42 -1.25
CA GLU A 52 -19.62 6.66 -1.83
C GLU A 52 -18.43 7.19 -1.02
N VAL A 53 -17.43 7.72 -1.71
CA VAL A 53 -16.23 8.28 -1.08
C VAL A 53 -16.47 9.73 -0.70
N LYS A 54 -16.64 9.99 0.61
CA LYS A 54 -16.88 11.34 1.14
C LYS A 54 -15.60 12.16 1.35
N LYS A 55 -14.47 11.50 1.61
CA LYS A 55 -13.17 12.14 1.86
C LYS A 55 -12.14 11.52 0.95
N LEU A 56 -11.57 12.34 0.07
CA LEU A 56 -10.49 11.93 -0.81
C LEU A 56 -9.18 11.80 0.00
N VAL A 57 -8.38 10.82 -0.36
CA VAL A 57 -7.05 10.57 0.23
C VAL A 57 -6.05 10.69 -0.90
N LEU A 58 -5.13 11.63 -0.80
CA LEU A 58 -4.09 11.84 -1.82
C LEU A 58 -3.06 10.72 -1.73
N LEU A 59 -2.75 10.09 -2.86
CA LEU A 59 -1.73 9.05 -2.93
C LEU A 59 -0.37 9.57 -2.45
N ARG A 60 -0.06 10.82 -2.78
CA ARG A 60 1.20 11.49 -2.40
C ARG A 60 1.38 11.65 -0.88
N GLU A 61 0.29 11.71 -0.12
CA GLU A 61 0.33 11.92 1.33
C GLU A 61 0.51 10.61 2.12
N ILE A 62 0.36 9.46 1.47
CA ILE A 62 0.50 8.16 2.12
C ILE A 62 1.95 7.99 2.62
N ILE A 63 2.11 7.66 3.89
CA ILE A 63 3.41 7.38 4.51
C ILE A 63 3.95 6.07 3.94
N ASN A 64 5.16 6.09 3.41
CA ASN A 64 5.85 4.92 2.87
C ASN A 64 6.71 4.23 3.94
N LEU A 65 6.90 2.92 3.87
CA LEU A 65 7.89 2.20 4.69
C LEU A 65 9.17 1.80 3.93
N HIS A 66 9.45 2.42 2.79
CA HIS A 66 10.65 2.16 1.97
C HIS A 66 11.26 3.46 1.45
N ASN A 67 12.58 3.59 1.52
CA ASN A 67 13.31 4.59 0.73
C ASN A 67 13.44 4.14 -0.73
N ILE A 68 14.00 5.00 -1.59
CA ILE A 68 14.29 4.69 -3.00
C ILE A 68 15.10 3.40 -3.18
N ASN A 69 16.05 3.12 -2.28
CA ASN A 69 16.86 1.90 -2.30
C ASN A 69 16.05 0.62 -2.05
N GLY A 70 14.82 0.74 -1.54
CA GLY A 70 13.86 -0.34 -1.42
C GLY A 70 13.07 -0.63 -2.71
N ILE A 71 13.22 0.19 -3.76
CA ILE A 71 12.52 0.02 -5.04
C ILE A 71 13.36 -0.84 -5.99
N LYS A 72 12.97 -2.12 -6.10
CA LYS A 72 13.70 -3.17 -6.84
C LYS A 72 13.95 -2.91 -8.33
N SER A 73 12.93 -2.43 -9.04
CA SER A 73 12.90 -2.57 -10.49
C SER A 73 12.04 -1.49 -11.14
N MET A 74 12.71 -0.55 -11.80
CA MET A 74 12.05 0.44 -12.65
C MET A 74 11.40 -0.20 -13.88
N ASN A 75 11.95 -1.32 -14.38
CA ASN A 75 11.36 -2.06 -15.49
C ASN A 75 10.00 -2.66 -15.10
N GLN A 76 9.89 -3.21 -13.88
CA GLN A 76 8.60 -3.69 -13.36
C GLN A 76 7.58 -2.56 -13.27
N ILE A 77 7.97 -1.39 -12.75
CA ILE A 77 7.12 -0.20 -12.69
C ILE A 77 6.66 0.20 -14.11
N ARG A 78 7.54 0.23 -15.10
CA ARG A 78 7.16 0.53 -16.50
C ARG A 78 6.13 -0.44 -17.04
N THR A 79 6.33 -1.74 -16.83
CA THR A 79 5.39 -2.77 -17.29
C THR A 79 4.03 -2.58 -16.63
N MET A 80 3.99 -2.31 -15.32
CA MET A 80 2.76 -2.01 -14.59
C MET A 80 2.08 -0.74 -15.10
N VAL A 81 2.83 0.34 -15.36
CA VAL A 81 2.29 1.59 -15.93
C VAL A 81 1.63 1.34 -17.29
N LYS A 82 2.25 0.55 -18.17
CA LYS A 82 1.67 0.19 -19.48
C LYS A 82 0.33 -0.54 -19.31
N GLN A 83 0.26 -1.49 -18.38
CA GLN A 83 -0.98 -2.22 -18.07
C GLN A 83 -2.07 -1.29 -17.53
N ILE A 84 -1.73 -0.38 -16.62
CA ILE A 84 -2.68 0.60 -16.06
C ILE A 84 -3.22 1.53 -17.15
N LYS A 85 -2.34 2.03 -18.03
CA LYS A 85 -2.75 2.87 -19.16
C LYS A 85 -3.62 2.12 -20.18
N SER A 86 -3.48 0.80 -20.30
CA SER A 86 -4.39 -0.04 -21.10
C SER A 86 -5.69 -0.42 -20.37
N GLY A 87 -5.97 0.16 -19.20
CA GLY A 87 -7.18 -0.08 -18.43
C GLY A 87 -7.16 -1.32 -17.54
N LYS A 88 -5.99 -1.95 -17.32
CA LYS A 88 -5.84 -3.11 -16.44
C LYS A 88 -5.42 -2.71 -15.04
N ASP A 89 -5.93 -3.42 -14.04
CA ASP A 89 -5.46 -3.28 -12.66
C ASP A 89 -4.23 -4.15 -12.37
N ILE A 90 -3.43 -3.72 -11.40
CA ILE A 90 -2.24 -4.44 -10.95
C ILE A 90 -2.59 -5.30 -9.73
N LEU A 91 -2.89 -6.56 -10.03
CA LEU A 91 -3.31 -7.56 -9.05
C LEU A 91 -2.23 -8.63 -8.85
N SER A 92 -2.33 -9.37 -7.76
CA SER A 92 -1.55 -10.58 -7.51
C SER A 92 -2.00 -11.70 -8.44
N PRO A 93 -1.26 -12.82 -8.55
CA PRO A 93 -1.69 -13.99 -9.33
C PRO A 93 -3.06 -14.55 -8.92
N ARG A 94 -3.52 -14.26 -7.69
CA ARG A 94 -4.82 -14.65 -7.17
C ARG A 94 -5.92 -13.61 -7.42
N GLY A 95 -5.64 -12.56 -8.21
CA GLY A 95 -6.59 -11.49 -8.52
C GLY A 95 -6.79 -10.46 -7.40
N LEU A 96 -5.90 -10.42 -6.41
CA LEU A 96 -6.02 -9.54 -5.25
C LEU A 96 -5.16 -8.27 -5.41
N PRO A 97 -5.55 -7.10 -4.89
CA PRO A 97 -4.75 -5.90 -5.00
C PRO A 97 -3.37 -6.05 -4.33
N ASN A 98 -2.33 -5.56 -4.98
CA ASN A 98 -0.98 -5.63 -4.41
C ASN A 98 -0.71 -4.53 -3.36
N ILE A 99 -1.47 -3.44 -3.39
CA ILE A 99 -1.34 -2.30 -2.47
C ILE A 99 -1.94 -2.68 -1.11
N LYS A 100 -1.15 -2.60 -0.05
CA LYS A 100 -1.60 -2.92 1.32
C LYS A 100 -1.30 -1.77 2.27
N LEU A 101 -2.36 -1.29 2.90
CA LEU A 101 -2.35 -0.09 3.72
C LEU A 101 -2.86 -0.39 5.11
N VAL A 102 -2.40 0.39 6.08
CA VAL A 102 -3.03 0.52 7.39
C VAL A 102 -3.42 1.97 7.63
N LYS A 103 -4.40 2.17 8.50
CA LYS A 103 -4.83 3.49 8.95
C LYS A 103 -4.48 3.68 10.43
N THR A 104 -3.82 4.79 10.78
CA THR A 104 -3.48 5.10 12.17
C THR A 104 -4.68 5.70 12.92
N LYS A 105 -4.60 5.76 14.26
CA LYS A 105 -5.58 6.46 15.10
C LYS A 105 -5.77 7.92 14.68
N GLN A 106 -4.70 8.57 14.23
CA GLN A 106 -4.67 9.95 13.74
C GLN A 106 -5.20 10.08 12.30
N SER A 107 -5.74 9.01 11.72
CA SER A 107 -6.23 8.95 10.35
C SER A 107 -5.17 9.14 9.26
N GLU A 108 -3.91 8.87 9.56
CA GLU A 108 -2.85 8.78 8.55
C GLU A 108 -2.91 7.41 7.87
N TRP A 109 -2.44 7.36 6.63
CA TRP A 109 -2.36 6.13 5.84
C TRP A 109 -0.90 5.73 5.68
N ILE A 110 -0.60 4.45 5.93
CA ILE A 110 0.75 3.90 5.81
C ILE A 110 0.73 2.76 4.79
N LEU A 111 1.58 2.87 3.76
CA LEU A 111 1.87 1.83 2.80
C LEU A 111 3.00 0.95 3.30
N PHE A 112 2.65 -0.28 3.65
CA PHE A 112 3.62 -1.28 4.12
C PHE A 112 3.98 -2.29 3.03
N ASP A 113 3.15 -2.46 2.01
CA ASP A 113 3.45 -3.32 0.86
C ASP A 113 2.76 -2.80 -0.42
N GLY A 114 3.33 -3.10 -1.58
CA GLY A 114 2.81 -2.70 -2.89
C GLY A 114 3.33 -1.36 -3.42
N HIS A 115 4.52 -0.90 -2.99
CA HIS A 115 5.13 0.36 -3.44
C HIS A 115 5.28 0.46 -4.95
N HIS A 116 5.74 -0.59 -5.64
CA HIS A 116 5.82 -0.59 -7.11
C HIS A 116 4.45 -0.37 -7.76
N SER A 117 3.41 -1.01 -7.24
CA SER A 117 2.04 -0.85 -7.76
C SER A 117 1.54 0.58 -7.54
N LEU A 118 1.68 1.12 -6.32
CA LEU A 118 1.23 2.48 -6.02
C LEU A 118 1.96 3.53 -6.84
N LEU A 119 3.30 3.43 -6.95
CA LEU A 119 4.10 4.29 -7.80
C LEU A 119 3.65 4.19 -9.26
N SER A 120 3.34 2.99 -9.76
CA SER A 120 2.86 2.80 -11.13
C SER A 120 1.52 3.48 -11.37
N TYR A 121 0.58 3.41 -10.42
CA TYR A 121 -0.69 4.14 -10.52
C TYR A 121 -0.48 5.67 -10.49
N MET A 122 0.41 6.17 -9.64
CA MET A 122 0.76 7.59 -9.59
C MET A 122 1.38 8.06 -10.91
N ILE A 123 2.32 7.30 -11.49
CA ILE A 123 2.92 7.59 -12.81
C ILE A 123 1.87 7.55 -13.92
N ALA A 124 0.89 6.65 -13.82
CA ALA A 124 -0.22 6.57 -14.76
C ALA A 124 -1.27 7.68 -14.58
N GLY A 125 -1.08 8.61 -13.63
CA GLY A 125 -1.92 9.78 -13.44
C GLY A 125 -3.02 9.63 -12.40
N ARG A 126 -3.04 8.55 -11.60
CA ARG A 126 -3.94 8.45 -10.45
C ARG A 126 -3.45 9.37 -9.33
N THR A 127 -4.38 10.10 -8.73
CA THR A 127 -4.10 11.11 -7.71
C THR A 127 -4.58 10.67 -6.34
N TYR A 128 -5.65 9.87 -6.28
CA TYR A 128 -6.32 9.50 -5.06
C TYR A 128 -6.37 7.99 -4.82
N LEU A 129 -6.41 7.60 -3.54
CA LEU A 129 -6.47 6.20 -3.11
C LEU A 129 -7.72 5.48 -3.60
N HIS A 130 -8.82 6.19 -3.74
CA HIS A 130 -10.08 5.62 -4.24
C HIS A 130 -10.10 5.43 -5.76
N GLU A 131 -9.00 5.69 -6.46
CA GLU A 131 -8.86 5.35 -7.88
C GLU A 131 -8.06 4.06 -8.09
N VAL A 132 -7.56 3.44 -7.02
CA VAL A 132 -6.70 2.26 -7.08
C VAL A 132 -7.26 1.11 -6.24
N PRO A 133 -7.25 -0.14 -6.73
CA PRO A 133 -7.56 -1.30 -5.89
C PRO A 133 -6.54 -1.43 -4.75
N HIS A 134 -7.00 -1.68 -3.53
CA HIS A 134 -6.12 -1.79 -2.38
C HIS A 134 -6.71 -2.60 -1.22
N PHE A 135 -5.83 -3.01 -0.31
CA PHE A 135 -6.16 -3.57 0.98
C PHE A 135 -6.03 -2.55 2.09
N VAL A 136 -6.98 -2.57 3.02
CA VAL A 136 -6.90 -1.87 4.30
C VAL A 136 -6.90 -2.91 5.41
N ILE A 137 -5.82 -2.93 6.19
CA ILE A 137 -5.75 -3.70 7.42
C ILE A 137 -6.06 -2.77 8.59
N GLU A 138 -6.98 -3.24 9.43
CA GLU A 138 -7.53 -2.51 10.57
C GLU A 138 -7.82 -3.53 11.67
N ASN A 139 -7.66 -3.10 12.93
CA ASN A 139 -8.16 -3.86 14.07
C ASN A 139 -9.67 -3.60 14.29
N GLU A 140 -10.22 -4.11 15.38
CA GLU A 140 -11.65 -3.95 15.72
C GLU A 140 -12.07 -2.49 15.88
N SER A 141 -11.16 -1.60 16.27
CA SER A 141 -11.38 -0.17 16.39
C SER A 141 -11.33 0.59 15.04
N GLY A 142 -11.00 -0.09 13.93
CA GLY A 142 -10.93 0.51 12.60
C GLY A 142 -9.64 1.29 12.30
N TYR A 143 -8.62 1.13 13.14
CA TYR A 143 -7.27 1.69 12.95
C TYR A 143 -6.22 0.71 13.46
N VAL A 144 -4.93 1.03 13.36
CA VAL A 144 -3.83 0.36 14.04
C VAL A 144 -3.10 1.37 14.93
N ASN A 145 -2.59 0.91 16.07
CA ASN A 145 -1.75 1.69 16.97
C ASN A 145 -0.26 1.55 16.62
N ASP A 146 0.59 2.39 17.22
CA ASP A 146 2.01 2.40 16.92
C ASP A 146 2.71 1.07 17.24
N LYS A 147 2.29 0.34 18.28
CA LYS A 147 2.83 -0.99 18.60
C LYS A 147 2.53 -2.01 17.51
N GLU A 148 1.33 -1.96 16.93
CA GLU A 148 0.94 -2.82 15.80
C GLU A 148 1.75 -2.48 14.54
N ILE A 149 2.14 -1.21 14.35
CA ILE A 149 2.99 -0.78 13.23
C ILE A 149 4.40 -1.37 13.35
N LEU A 150 4.93 -1.56 14.56
CA LEU A 150 6.26 -2.15 14.75
C LEU A 150 6.38 -3.56 14.14
N ILE A 151 5.27 -4.30 13.98
CA ILE A 151 5.26 -5.62 13.34
C ILE A 151 5.81 -5.55 11.90
N PHE A 152 5.65 -4.43 11.20
CA PHE A 152 6.18 -4.23 9.84
C PHE A 152 7.71 -4.15 9.78
N PHE A 153 8.37 -3.97 10.92
CA PHE A 153 9.84 -3.94 11.03
C PHE A 153 10.42 -5.31 11.42
N GLY A 154 9.57 -6.34 11.60
CA GLY A 154 9.99 -7.71 11.90
C GLY A 154 10.90 -7.80 13.13
N ILE A 155 12.04 -8.46 13.00
CA ILE A 155 13.00 -8.62 14.10
C ILE A 155 13.55 -7.29 14.63
N HIS A 156 13.55 -6.23 13.82
CA HIS A 156 14.05 -4.90 14.18
C HIS A 156 13.08 -4.13 15.08
N SER A 157 11.83 -4.59 15.22
CA SER A 157 10.88 -4.03 16.19
C SER A 157 11.42 -3.99 17.61
N LYS A 158 12.31 -4.94 17.99
CA LYS A 158 12.89 -5.03 19.32
C LYS A 158 13.81 -3.86 19.71
N ILE A 159 14.36 -3.16 18.72
CA ILE A 159 15.24 -2.01 18.91
C ILE A 159 14.56 -0.67 18.61
N LEU A 160 13.29 -0.72 18.21
CA LEU A 160 12.44 0.45 17.99
C LEU A 160 11.49 0.60 19.19
N ASN A 161 11.26 1.84 19.62
CA ASN A 161 10.14 2.14 20.52
C ASN A 161 8.93 2.66 19.71
N ASP A 162 7.78 2.75 20.39
CA ASP A 162 6.49 3.14 19.80
C ASP A 162 6.54 4.50 19.06
N SER A 163 7.44 5.41 19.43
CA SER A 163 7.54 6.73 18.79
C SER A 163 8.61 6.83 17.69
N ASP A 164 9.62 5.96 17.71
CA ASP A 164 10.79 6.09 16.85
C ASP A 164 10.63 5.45 15.48
N TRP A 165 9.65 4.56 15.29
CA TRP A 165 9.44 3.88 14.00
C TRP A 165 9.31 4.85 12.83
N ARG A 166 8.77 6.05 13.07
CA ARG A 166 8.64 7.12 12.05
C ARG A 166 9.97 7.63 11.52
N LYS A 167 11.06 7.49 12.29
CA LYS A 167 12.42 7.87 11.86
C LYS A 167 13.06 6.81 10.95
N TYR A 168 12.43 5.65 10.81
CA TYR A 168 12.98 4.51 10.09
C TYR A 168 12.06 4.02 8.98
N VAL A 169 12.68 3.28 8.07
CA VAL A 169 12.05 2.48 7.01
C VAL A 169 12.74 1.12 7.00
N ILE A 170 12.09 0.13 6.39
CA ILE A 170 12.66 -1.21 6.25
C ILE A 170 13.06 -1.42 4.79
N ASN A 171 14.24 -1.96 4.52
CA ASN A 171 14.67 -2.41 3.21
C ASN A 171 14.84 -3.93 3.24
N TRP A 172 13.77 -4.66 2.90
CA TRP A 172 13.77 -6.12 2.89
C TRP A 172 14.77 -6.76 1.91
N GLN A 173 15.42 -5.96 1.06
CA GLN A 173 16.45 -6.43 0.13
C GLN A 173 17.85 -6.43 0.72
N ALA A 174 18.10 -5.60 1.74
CA ALA A 174 19.39 -5.56 2.38
C ALA A 174 19.64 -6.84 3.19
N PRO A 175 20.90 -7.21 3.43
CA PRO A 175 21.25 -8.20 4.46
C PRO A 175 20.57 -7.85 5.78
N LYS A 176 20.26 -8.86 6.59
CA LYS A 176 19.40 -8.74 7.77
C LYS A 176 19.79 -7.56 8.67
N GLU A 177 21.08 -7.37 8.90
CA GLU A 177 21.69 -6.32 9.73
C GLU A 177 21.52 -4.91 9.15
N GLY A 178 21.37 -4.81 7.82
CA GLY A 178 21.22 -3.55 7.08
C GLY A 178 19.78 -3.24 6.63
N GLN A 179 18.79 -4.05 7.04
CA GLN A 179 17.40 -3.83 6.61
C GLN A 179 16.79 -2.58 7.25
N LEU A 180 17.11 -2.28 8.51
CA LEU A 180 16.60 -1.07 9.15
C LEU A 180 17.41 0.15 8.68
N CYS A 181 16.75 1.10 8.02
CA CYS A 181 17.40 2.31 7.51
C CYS A 181 16.74 3.56 8.07
N LYS A 182 17.50 4.66 8.19
CA LYS A 182 16.91 5.97 8.46
C LYS A 182 15.99 6.36 7.30
N ARG A 183 14.84 6.94 7.63
CA ARG A 183 13.88 7.45 6.66
C ARG A 183 14.46 8.66 5.94
N GLU A 184 14.44 8.60 4.62
CA GLU A 184 14.82 9.71 3.75
C GLU A 184 13.59 10.32 3.07
N GLN A 185 12.72 9.47 2.52
CA GLN A 185 11.45 9.89 1.92
C GLN A 185 10.31 9.65 2.92
N LYS A 186 9.58 10.70 3.27
CA LYS A 186 8.54 10.69 4.31
C LYS A 186 7.21 10.11 3.86
N ASN A 187 6.90 10.29 2.59
CA ASN A 187 5.66 9.82 1.98
C ASN A 187 5.90 9.38 0.53
N MET A 188 4.84 8.84 -0.07
CA MET A 188 4.84 8.40 -1.46
C MET A 188 5.07 9.54 -2.46
N GLY A 189 4.74 10.78 -2.12
CA GLY A 189 5.03 11.95 -2.96
C GLY A 189 6.53 12.24 -3.06
N GLU A 190 7.24 12.21 -1.94
CA GLU A 190 8.70 12.36 -1.91
C GLU A 190 9.37 11.16 -2.62
N LEU A 191 8.92 9.94 -2.35
CA LEU A 191 9.44 8.75 -3.02
C LEU A 191 9.20 8.78 -4.54
N PHE A 192 8.01 9.21 -4.96
CA PHE A 192 7.66 9.40 -6.37
C PHE A 192 8.60 10.40 -7.03
N ASN A 193 8.79 11.59 -6.43
CA ASN A 193 9.69 12.60 -6.95
C ASN A 193 11.12 12.06 -7.12
N SER A 194 11.61 11.29 -6.15
CA SER A 194 12.94 10.68 -6.20
C SER A 194 13.10 9.69 -7.36
N ILE A 195 12.06 8.96 -7.75
CA ILE A 195 12.11 8.04 -8.91
C ILE A 195 11.82 8.72 -10.25
N SER A 196 11.05 9.81 -10.26
CA SER A 196 10.64 10.50 -11.49
C SER A 196 11.83 11.05 -12.27
N VAL A 197 12.91 11.45 -11.57
CA VAL A 197 14.17 11.87 -12.19
C VAL A 197 14.76 10.75 -13.06
N PHE A 198 14.70 9.50 -12.60
CA PHE A 198 15.20 8.33 -13.33
C PHE A 198 14.21 7.86 -14.40
N TYR A 199 12.91 7.98 -14.13
CA TYR A 199 11.86 7.61 -15.08
C TYR A 199 11.89 8.50 -16.32
N ASN A 200 11.89 9.82 -16.14
CA ASN A 200 11.84 10.79 -17.23
C ASN A 200 13.11 10.80 -18.08
N ARG A 201 14.30 10.57 -17.49
CA ARG A 201 15.57 10.48 -18.24
C ARG A 201 15.57 9.40 -19.32
N ILE A 202 14.72 8.39 -19.22
CA ILE A 202 14.67 7.28 -20.17
C ILE A 202 13.55 7.45 -21.22
N PHE A 203 12.59 8.36 -21.01
CA PHE A 203 11.59 8.72 -22.02
C PHE A 203 12.13 9.67 -23.11
N TYR A 204 13.27 10.32 -22.88
CA TYR A 204 13.92 11.20 -23.86
C TYR A 204 14.90 10.47 -24.80
N PHE A 205 15.09 9.15 -24.64
CA PHE A 205 15.99 8.34 -25.47
C PHE A 205 15.28 7.14 -26.16
N GLN A 206 13.96 7.22 -26.35
CA GLN A 206 13.19 6.35 -27.24
C GLN A 206 12.38 7.22 -28.21
#